data_AF-A0AA35YTJ9-F1
#
_entry.id   AF-A0AA35YTJ9-F1
#
_cell.length_a   1.000
_cell.length_b   1.000
_cell.length_c   1.000
_cell.angle_alpha   90.00
_cell.angle_beta   90.00
_cell.angle_gamma   90.00
#
_symmetry.space_group_name_H-M   'P 1'
#
loop_
_entity.id
_entity.type
_entity.pdbx_description
1 polymer ?
#
loop_
_entity_poly.entity_id
_entity_poly.type
_entity_poly.pdbx_seq_one_letter_code
_entity_poly.pdbx_strand_id
1 'polypeptide(L)'
;MKGSFPSQVLTIVSLDSNNGIYPLAYAIVESENTASWKWFLENLGDELELGSNSNYTFKSDRQKGLQIATQLFPNAEHRYFTRHIHDNMRKKCMQSEYRDHLWICASTTTISEFEHLMKEFSEYDKEACQWLKQIPPVHWARSHFLGREVFDVLISNMCEVFNGKIEKGKDKPVISCLDFIGEYLMKRICNLMKAMKKAKGPLIPTTTDILDARKKDQHVVDVRIQTYTFRKWELMVIPCRHAIATLNEISKDPEVELGIYEWVHKVYWLETWQKVYSFKVEPIKGRPMWPKSNCPTKLIPPPHRTQVGRRKKKEDKMRVKG
;
A
#
# COMPACT_ATOMS: atom_id res chain seq x y z
N MET A 1 1.48 8.68 20.55
CA MET A 1 2.27 7.91 21.54
C MET A 1 1.57 7.98 22.90
N LYS A 2 1.61 6.94 23.74
CA LYS A 2 0.97 6.94 25.07
C LYS A 2 1.93 7.31 26.22
N GLY A 3 3.22 7.49 25.92
CA GLY A 3 4.24 7.89 26.89
C GLY A 3 4.22 9.38 27.26
N SER A 4 5.11 9.77 28.17
CA SER A 4 5.27 11.14 28.70
C SER A 4 5.67 12.21 27.66
N PHE A 5 5.93 11.81 26.42
CA PHE A 5 6.30 12.69 25.31
C PHE A 5 5.17 12.67 24.27
N PRO A 6 4.38 13.75 24.15
CA PRO A 6 3.28 13.82 23.19
C PRO A 6 3.84 13.98 21.78
N SER A 7 3.87 12.90 21.01
CA SER A 7 4.17 12.92 19.57
C SER A 7 3.40 11.84 18.82
N GLN A 8 3.43 11.93 17.49
CA GLN A 8 2.90 10.95 16.54
C GLN A 8 4.00 10.53 15.57
N VAL A 9 3.90 9.31 15.07
CA VAL A 9 4.78 8.83 13.99
C VAL A 9 3.96 8.78 12.72
N LEU A 10 4.32 9.63 11.76
CA LEU A 10 3.80 9.56 10.40
C LEU A 10 4.64 8.55 9.62
N THR A 11 3.99 7.74 8.79
CA THR A 11 4.66 6.66 8.03
C THR A 11 4.10 6.58 6.64
N ILE A 12 4.97 6.43 5.65
CA ILE A 12 4.62 6.06 4.27
C ILE A 12 5.18 4.67 4.02
N VAL A 13 4.29 3.80 3.57
CA VAL A 13 4.57 2.38 3.37
C VAL A 13 4.11 2.02 1.95
N SER A 14 4.98 1.35 1.20
CA SER A 14 4.68 0.79 -0.12
C SER A 14 4.85 -0.73 -0.10
N LEU A 15 4.68 -1.35 -1.27
CA LEU A 15 5.07 -2.72 -1.53
C LEU A 15 6.32 -2.75 -2.39
N ASP A 16 7.19 -3.72 -2.12
CA ASP A 16 8.16 -4.15 -3.11
C ASP A 16 7.51 -5.11 -4.13
N SER A 17 8.26 -5.44 -5.17
CA SER A 17 7.76 -6.27 -6.25
C SER A 17 7.39 -7.70 -5.84
N ASN A 18 7.91 -8.18 -4.71
CA ASN A 18 7.66 -9.51 -4.15
C ASN A 18 6.57 -9.48 -3.06
N ASN A 19 5.65 -8.52 -3.14
CA ASN A 19 4.56 -8.28 -2.18
C ASN A 19 5.02 -8.08 -0.72
N GLY A 20 6.28 -7.71 -0.53
CA GLY A 20 6.85 -7.38 0.77
C GLY A 20 6.54 -5.94 1.18
N ILE A 21 6.19 -5.72 2.45
CA ILE A 21 5.99 -4.38 3.00
C ILE A 21 7.31 -3.59 2.96
N TYR A 22 7.32 -2.45 2.29
CA TYR A 22 8.47 -1.56 2.17
C TYR A 22 8.18 -0.22 2.84
N PRO A 23 8.66 0.01 4.09
CA PRO A 23 8.56 1.32 4.72
C PRO A 23 9.44 2.33 3.97
N LEU A 24 8.83 3.30 3.31
CA LEU A 24 9.51 4.27 2.47
C LEU A 24 10.04 5.46 3.28
N ALA A 25 9.19 6.03 4.14
CA ALA A 25 9.55 7.20 4.95
C ALA A 25 8.80 7.19 6.28
N TYR A 26 9.38 7.82 7.29
CA TYR A 26 8.73 8.05 8.57
C TYR A 26 9.24 9.33 9.22
N ALA A 27 8.39 9.96 10.03
CA ALA A 27 8.74 11.16 10.78
C ALA A 27 8.05 11.17 12.15
N ILE A 28 8.70 11.77 13.14
CA ILE A 28 8.09 12.04 14.45
C ILE A 28 7.64 13.49 14.46
N VAL A 29 6.33 13.71 14.67
CA VAL A 29 5.70 15.02 14.66
C VAL A 29 4.97 15.27 15.97
N GLU A 30 4.70 16.53 16.29
CA GLU A 30 3.99 16.95 17.49
C GLU A 30 2.53 16.45 17.52
N SER A 31 1.85 16.40 16.36
CA SER A 31 0.49 15.90 16.26
C SER A 31 0.12 15.52 14.83
N GLU A 32 -0.92 14.70 14.67
CA GLU A 32 -1.43 14.32 13.35
C GLU A 32 -2.42 15.39 12.86
N ASN A 33 -1.87 16.47 12.29
CA ASN A 33 -2.65 17.59 11.75
C ASN A 33 -2.22 17.91 10.30
N THR A 34 -2.97 18.78 9.63
CA THR A 34 -2.71 19.15 8.23
C THR A 34 -1.32 19.76 8.02
N ALA A 35 -0.83 20.59 8.94
CA ALA A 35 0.49 21.22 8.82
C ALA A 35 1.62 20.18 8.92
N SER A 36 1.53 19.25 9.87
CA SER A 36 2.53 18.18 10.02
C SER A 36 2.52 17.22 8.83
N TRP A 37 1.34 16.90 8.27
CA TRP A 37 1.22 16.11 7.03
C TRP A 37 1.76 16.85 5.81
N LYS A 38 1.49 18.15 5.66
CA LYS A 38 2.04 18.97 4.57
C LYS A 38 3.56 19.00 4.63
N TRP A 39 4.12 19.36 5.78
CA TRP A 39 5.57 19.37 5.98
C TRP A 39 6.19 18.00 5.64
N PHE A 40 5.61 16.90 6.15
CA PHE A 40 6.14 15.57 5.88
C PHE A 40 6.07 15.19 4.40
N LEU A 41 4.98 15.53 3.72
CA LEU A 41 4.81 15.25 2.29
C LEU A 41 5.67 16.17 1.41
N GLU A 42 5.89 17.43 1.78
CA GLU A 42 6.81 18.35 1.08
C GLU A 42 8.23 17.78 1.08
N ASN A 43 8.74 17.38 2.26
CA ASN A 43 10.07 16.77 2.38
C ASN A 43 10.17 15.46 1.57
N LEU A 44 9.13 14.63 1.59
CA LEU A 44 9.09 13.44 0.75
C LEU A 44 9.09 13.80 -0.74
N GLY A 45 8.32 14.81 -1.12
CA GLY A 45 8.18 15.28 -2.49
C GLY A 45 9.50 15.76 -3.06
N ASP A 46 10.26 16.52 -2.27
CA ASP A 46 11.58 17.00 -2.63
C ASP A 46 12.56 15.84 -2.81
N GLU A 47 12.59 14.88 -1.87
CA GLU A 47 13.48 13.72 -1.91
C GLU A 47 13.18 12.76 -3.07
N LEU A 48 11.90 12.60 -3.41
CA LEU A 48 11.46 11.75 -4.52
C LEU A 48 11.36 12.50 -5.85
N GLU A 49 11.74 13.78 -5.88
CA GLU A 49 11.64 14.66 -7.05
C GLU A 49 10.24 14.62 -7.69
N LEU A 50 9.19 14.72 -6.85
CA LEU A 50 7.78 14.71 -7.26
C LEU A 50 7.38 16.01 -7.96
N GLY A 51 7.97 16.26 -9.13
CA GLY A 51 7.63 17.38 -10.00
C GLY A 51 6.28 17.21 -10.72
N SER A 52 6.01 18.09 -11.68
CA SER A 52 4.72 18.16 -12.39
C SER A 52 4.32 16.86 -13.11
N ASN A 53 5.24 15.95 -13.43
CA ASN A 53 4.95 14.68 -14.10
C ASN A 53 5.13 13.45 -13.19
N SER A 54 4.90 13.63 -11.89
CA SER A 54 5.02 12.58 -10.88
C SER A 54 4.09 11.39 -11.17
N ASN A 55 4.66 10.23 -11.53
CA ASN A 55 3.95 8.97 -11.80
C ASN A 55 3.58 8.19 -10.53
N TYR A 56 3.25 8.90 -9.46
CA TYR A 56 3.04 8.31 -8.14
C TYR A 56 1.56 8.24 -7.80
N THR A 57 1.19 7.19 -7.07
CA THR A 57 -0.16 6.99 -6.56
C THR A 57 -0.12 7.03 -5.05
N PHE A 58 -0.84 7.96 -4.44
CA PHE A 58 -1.03 7.99 -3.00
C PHE A 58 -2.30 7.23 -2.64
N LYS A 59 -2.19 6.29 -1.71
CA LYS A 59 -3.35 5.58 -1.16
C LYS A 59 -3.52 5.89 0.33
N SER A 60 -4.68 6.43 0.69
CA SER A 60 -4.94 6.96 2.04
C SER A 60 -6.27 6.49 2.63
N ASP A 61 -6.44 6.71 3.93
CA ASP A 61 -7.61 6.35 4.73
C ASP A 61 -8.69 7.44 4.83
N ARG A 62 -8.61 8.48 3.96
CA ARG A 62 -9.53 9.63 3.92
C ARG A 62 -9.55 10.46 5.20
N GLN A 63 -8.49 10.46 6.00
CA GLN A 63 -8.37 11.41 7.10
C GLN A 63 -8.30 12.85 6.59
N LYS A 64 -9.02 13.77 7.26
CA LYS A 64 -9.16 15.18 6.82
C LYS A 64 -7.83 15.89 6.61
N GLY A 65 -6.85 15.66 7.48
CA GLY A 65 -5.53 16.29 7.37
C GLY A 65 -4.74 15.81 6.15
N LEU A 66 -4.79 14.51 5.88
CA LEU A 66 -4.06 13.87 4.80
C LEU A 66 -4.65 14.21 3.42
N GLN A 67 -5.98 14.28 3.29
CA GLN A 67 -6.63 14.68 2.04
C GLN A 67 -6.24 16.07 1.55
N ILE A 68 -6.03 17.02 2.47
CA ILE A 68 -5.58 18.37 2.11
C ILE A 68 -4.11 18.34 1.73
N ALA A 69 -3.28 17.59 2.48
CA ALA A 69 -1.85 17.52 2.21
C ALA A 69 -1.55 16.84 0.87
N THR A 70 -2.35 15.86 0.45
CA THR A 70 -2.19 15.20 -0.86
C THR A 70 -2.39 16.14 -2.05
N GLN A 71 -3.09 17.27 -1.87
CA GLN A 71 -3.26 18.28 -2.92
C GLN A 71 -1.95 18.98 -3.33
N LEU A 72 -0.87 18.80 -2.56
CA LEU A 72 0.48 19.22 -2.95
C LEU A 72 0.95 18.56 -4.25
N PHE A 73 0.38 17.40 -4.61
CA PHE A 73 0.71 16.64 -5.81
C PHE A 73 -0.52 16.53 -6.73
N PRO A 74 -0.87 17.59 -7.48
CA PRO A 74 -2.11 17.60 -8.28
C PRO A 74 -2.10 16.57 -9.41
N ASN A 75 -0.91 16.17 -9.88
CA ASN A 75 -0.75 15.22 -10.98
C ASN A 75 -0.54 13.77 -10.50
N ALA A 76 -0.44 13.55 -9.18
CA ALA A 76 -0.43 12.22 -8.59
C ALA A 76 -1.86 11.68 -8.46
N GLU A 77 -2.05 10.37 -8.70
CA GLU A 77 -3.35 9.75 -8.46
C GLU A 77 -3.58 9.60 -6.95
N HIS A 78 -4.72 10.08 -6.46
CA HIS A 78 -5.11 9.93 -5.07
C HIS A 78 -6.21 8.87 -4.96
N ARG A 79 -5.92 7.81 -4.23
CA ARG A 79 -6.82 6.66 -4.05
C ARG A 79 -7.14 6.42 -2.59
N TYR A 80 -8.25 5.73 -2.36
CA TYR A 80 -8.74 5.36 -1.04
C TYR A 80 -8.74 3.84 -0.89
N PHE A 81 -8.42 3.36 0.31
CA PHE A 81 -8.60 1.95 0.59
C PHE A 81 -10.09 1.62 0.70
N THR A 82 -10.52 0.58 -0.02
CA THR A 82 -11.92 0.09 -0.01
C THR A 82 -12.37 -0.27 1.40
N ARG A 83 -11.46 -0.81 2.24
CA ARG A 83 -11.72 -1.09 3.65
C ARG A 83 -12.18 0.15 4.43
N HIS A 84 -11.57 1.32 4.20
CA HIS A 84 -11.97 2.54 4.90
C HIS A 84 -13.27 3.13 4.37
N ILE A 85 -13.57 2.93 3.08
CA ILE A 85 -14.89 3.25 2.51
C ILE A 85 -15.95 2.40 3.21
N HIS A 86 -15.75 1.08 3.29
CA HIS A 86 -16.62 0.16 4.01
C HIS A 86 -16.80 0.56 5.49
N ASP A 87 -15.72 0.88 6.21
CA ASP A 87 -15.81 1.25 7.63
C ASP A 87 -16.60 2.55 7.84
N ASN A 88 -16.55 3.47 6.88
CA ASN A 88 -17.33 4.71 6.93
C ASN A 88 -18.81 4.48 6.58
N MET A 89 -19.11 3.60 5.61
CA MET A 89 -20.48 3.15 5.32
C MET A 89 -21.11 2.45 6.53
N ARG A 90 -20.36 1.55 7.17
CA ARG A 90 -20.82 0.79 8.34
C ARG A 90 -21.21 1.69 9.51
N LYS A 91 -20.47 2.78 9.74
CA LYS A 91 -20.80 3.77 10.82
C LYS A 91 -22.11 4.52 10.56
N LYS A 92 -22.59 4.54 9.32
CA LYS A 92 -23.84 5.20 8.90
C LYS A 92 -25.06 4.27 8.95
N CYS A 93 -24.96 3.12 9.62
CA CYS A 93 -26.04 2.15 9.85
C CYS A 93 -26.54 1.41 8.58
N MET A 94 -25.65 1.17 7.62
CA MET A 94 -25.93 0.31 6.46
C MET A 94 -25.69 -1.17 6.84
N GLN A 95 -26.58 -2.08 6.42
CA GLN A 95 -26.52 -3.52 6.76
C GLN A 95 -25.19 -4.18 6.33
N SER A 96 -24.70 -5.21 7.00
CA SER A 96 -23.36 -5.78 6.69
C SER A 96 -23.22 -6.46 5.33
N GLU A 97 -24.31 -6.69 4.62
CA GLU A 97 -24.35 -7.55 3.42
C GLU A 97 -23.95 -6.85 2.11
N TYR A 98 -23.77 -5.52 2.10
CA TYR A 98 -23.25 -4.80 0.91
C TYR A 98 -21.74 -4.99 0.68
N ARG A 99 -21.03 -5.61 1.62
CA ARG A 99 -19.56 -5.73 1.58
C ARG A 99 -19.09 -6.36 0.27
N ASP A 100 -19.70 -7.46 -0.13
CA ASP A 100 -19.25 -8.20 -1.32
C ASP A 100 -19.52 -7.39 -2.59
N HIS A 101 -20.69 -6.75 -2.70
CA HIS A 101 -21.00 -5.81 -3.79
C HIS A 101 -19.97 -4.68 -3.89
N LEU A 102 -19.60 -4.05 -2.77
CA LEU A 102 -18.58 -3.01 -2.73
C LEU A 102 -17.21 -3.52 -3.20
N TRP A 103 -16.80 -4.73 -2.76
CA TRP A 103 -15.51 -5.31 -3.16
C TRP A 103 -15.48 -5.70 -4.64
N ILE A 104 -16.59 -6.22 -5.17
CA ILE A 104 -16.73 -6.58 -6.58
C ILE A 104 -16.68 -5.30 -7.44
N CYS A 105 -17.44 -4.27 -7.07
CA CYS A 105 -17.38 -2.95 -7.73
C CYS A 105 -15.97 -2.33 -7.66
N ALA A 106 -15.27 -2.45 -6.53
CA ALA A 106 -13.93 -1.89 -6.39
C ALA A 106 -12.87 -2.63 -7.21
N SER A 107 -13.04 -3.94 -7.44
CA SER A 107 -12.03 -4.81 -8.05
C SER A 107 -12.23 -5.06 -9.55
N THR A 108 -13.41 -4.75 -10.10
CA THR A 108 -13.65 -4.90 -11.54
C THR A 108 -12.74 -3.98 -12.37
N THR A 109 -12.36 -4.45 -13.55
CA THR A 109 -11.30 -3.84 -14.36
C THR A 109 -11.80 -3.03 -15.55
N THR A 110 -13.09 -3.10 -15.87
CA THR A 110 -13.70 -2.39 -17.02
C THR A 110 -14.84 -1.49 -16.56
N ILE A 111 -15.03 -0.36 -17.27
CA ILE A 111 -16.08 0.62 -16.94
C ILE A 111 -17.47 0.01 -17.17
N SER A 112 -17.68 -0.71 -18.27
CA SER A 112 -18.97 -1.35 -18.58
C SER A 112 -19.42 -2.33 -17.48
N GLU A 113 -18.50 -3.14 -16.96
CA GLU A 113 -18.80 -4.09 -15.88
C GLU A 113 -19.07 -3.34 -14.57
N PHE A 114 -18.29 -2.29 -14.29
CA PHE A 114 -18.52 -1.43 -13.14
C PHE A 114 -19.91 -0.79 -13.13
N GLU A 115 -20.35 -0.25 -14.26
CA GLU A 115 -21.68 0.36 -14.40
C GLU A 115 -22.80 -0.65 -14.17
N HIS A 116 -22.63 -1.87 -14.69
CA HIS A 116 -23.56 -2.98 -14.47
C HIS A 116 -23.65 -3.36 -12.99
N LEU A 117 -22.50 -3.61 -12.34
CA LEU A 117 -22.43 -3.95 -10.92
C LEU A 117 -22.95 -2.84 -10.01
N MET A 118 -22.73 -1.57 -10.35
CA MET A 118 -23.28 -0.43 -9.61
C MET A 118 -24.81 -0.34 -9.73
N LYS A 119 -25.38 -0.83 -10.85
CA LYS A 119 -26.83 -0.95 -11.01
C LYS A 119 -27.38 -2.08 -10.14
N GLU A 120 -26.78 -3.26 -10.19
CA GLU A 120 -27.15 -4.39 -9.31
C GLU A 120 -27.06 -4.00 -7.83
N PHE A 121 -25.99 -3.32 -7.43
CA PHE A 121 -25.83 -2.84 -6.07
C PHE A 121 -26.93 -1.83 -5.69
N SER A 122 -27.39 -0.99 -6.63
CA SER A 122 -28.50 -0.05 -6.36
C SER A 122 -29.86 -0.73 -6.18
N GLU A 123 -30.06 -1.89 -6.82
CA GLU A 123 -31.26 -2.71 -6.69
C GLU A 123 -31.26 -3.47 -5.35
N TYR A 124 -30.07 -3.88 -4.90
CA TYR A 124 -29.86 -4.56 -3.62
C TYR A 124 -29.97 -3.62 -2.41
N ASP A 125 -29.21 -2.50 -2.41
CA ASP A 125 -29.21 -1.51 -1.33
C ASP A 125 -29.06 -0.10 -1.91
N LYS A 126 -30.21 0.55 -2.11
CA LYS A 126 -30.30 1.89 -2.68
C LYS A 126 -29.59 2.95 -1.82
N GLU A 127 -29.68 2.84 -0.50
CA GLU A 127 -29.08 3.84 0.41
C GLU A 127 -27.55 3.72 0.40
N ALA A 128 -27.03 2.49 0.51
CA ALA A 128 -25.60 2.23 0.41
C ALA A 128 -25.01 2.66 -0.92
N CYS A 129 -25.68 2.34 -2.03
CA CYS A 129 -25.24 2.74 -3.37
C CYS A 129 -25.28 4.27 -3.55
N GLN A 130 -26.32 4.96 -3.05
CA GLN A 130 -26.40 6.43 -3.10
C GLN A 130 -25.28 7.10 -2.30
N TRP A 131 -24.92 6.56 -1.13
CA TRP A 131 -23.79 7.07 -0.37
C TRP A 131 -22.47 6.84 -1.09
N LEU A 132 -22.27 5.66 -1.67
CA LEU A 132 -21.05 5.33 -2.40
C LEU A 132 -20.85 6.23 -3.63
N LYS A 133 -21.93 6.58 -4.34
CA LYS A 133 -21.92 7.52 -5.47
C LYS A 133 -21.42 8.93 -5.11
N GLN A 134 -21.39 9.30 -3.83
CA GLN A 134 -20.79 10.57 -3.38
C GLN A 134 -19.26 10.56 -3.46
N ILE A 135 -18.64 9.39 -3.64
CA ILE A 135 -17.19 9.24 -3.79
C ILE A 135 -16.90 8.95 -5.26
N PRO A 136 -16.19 9.85 -5.98
CA PRO A 136 -15.83 9.63 -7.37
C PRO A 136 -15.10 8.28 -7.58
N PRO A 137 -15.54 7.44 -8.53
CA PRO A 137 -14.95 6.10 -8.78
C PRO A 137 -13.45 6.11 -9.06
N VAL A 138 -12.91 7.19 -9.65
CA VAL A 138 -11.47 7.38 -9.90
C VAL A 138 -10.61 7.21 -8.63
N HIS A 139 -11.19 7.45 -7.45
CA HIS A 139 -10.46 7.31 -6.19
C HIS A 139 -10.51 5.90 -5.58
N TRP A 140 -11.35 4.98 -6.05
CA TRP A 140 -11.55 3.72 -5.33
C TRP A 140 -11.88 2.49 -6.18
N ALA A 141 -12.30 2.67 -7.42
CA ALA A 141 -12.68 1.59 -8.34
C ALA A 141 -11.59 1.37 -9.38
N ARG A 142 -11.11 0.12 -9.48
CA ARG A 142 -10.01 -0.25 -10.37
C ARG A 142 -10.28 0.04 -11.85
N SER A 143 -11.54 -0.10 -12.27
CA SER A 143 -12.01 0.23 -13.62
C SER A 143 -11.74 1.68 -14.05
N HIS A 144 -11.54 2.59 -13.09
CA HIS A 144 -11.35 4.03 -13.33
C HIS A 144 -9.92 4.52 -13.06
N PHE A 145 -8.99 3.61 -12.73
CA PHE A 145 -7.59 3.98 -12.54
C PHE A 145 -6.88 4.11 -13.89
N LEU A 146 -5.87 4.99 -13.96
CA LEU A 146 -5.09 5.23 -15.18
C LEU A 146 -4.24 4.02 -15.64
N GLY A 147 -4.25 2.91 -14.90
CA GLY A 147 -3.53 1.67 -15.25
C GLY A 147 -2.01 1.75 -15.11
N ARG A 148 -1.47 2.83 -14.52
CA ARG A 148 -0.03 3.03 -14.32
C ARG A 148 0.55 2.20 -13.19
N GLU A 149 -0.28 1.76 -12.25
CA GLU A 149 0.15 0.96 -11.10
C GLU A 149 0.08 -0.54 -11.43
N VAL A 150 1.22 -1.21 -11.23
CA VAL A 150 1.36 -2.66 -11.45
C VAL A 150 0.73 -3.49 -10.32
N PHE A 151 0.67 -2.91 -9.12
CA PHE A 151 0.05 -3.52 -7.94
C PHE A 151 -1.30 -2.85 -7.68
N ASP A 152 -2.26 -3.58 -7.13
CA ASP A 152 -3.53 -2.98 -6.71
C ASP A 152 -3.89 -3.52 -5.34
N VAL A 153 -3.59 -2.72 -4.32
CA VAL A 153 -3.77 -3.11 -2.94
C VAL A 153 -5.05 -2.51 -2.41
N LEU A 154 -6.14 -3.27 -2.38
CA LEU A 154 -7.45 -2.78 -1.93
C LEU A 154 -7.52 -2.48 -0.42
N ILE A 155 -6.56 -2.97 0.37
CA ILE A 155 -6.59 -2.93 1.85
C ILE A 155 -5.36 -2.25 2.46
N SER A 156 -5.55 -1.47 3.53
CA SER A 156 -4.47 -0.81 4.29
C SER A 156 -3.68 -1.72 5.23
N ASN A 157 -3.84 -3.05 5.10
CA ASN A 157 -3.23 -4.04 5.99
C ASN A 157 -1.72 -3.85 6.16
N MET A 158 -1.03 -3.37 5.12
CA MET A 158 0.41 -3.09 5.15
C MET A 158 0.77 -2.00 6.17
N CYS A 159 -0.01 -0.91 6.18
CA CYS A 159 0.17 0.19 7.11
C CYS A 159 -0.13 -0.26 8.54
N GLU A 160 -1.17 -1.07 8.74
CA GLU A 160 -1.53 -1.62 10.06
C GLU A 160 -0.43 -2.56 10.59
N VAL A 161 0.06 -3.47 9.74
CA VAL A 161 1.14 -4.41 10.08
C VAL A 161 2.41 -3.65 10.46
N PHE A 162 2.84 -2.69 9.63
CA PHE A 162 4.05 -1.92 9.94
C PHE A 162 3.88 -1.13 11.25
N ASN A 163 2.75 -0.44 11.43
CA ASN A 163 2.46 0.30 12.65
C ASN A 163 2.48 -0.57 13.91
N GLY A 164 1.98 -1.81 13.83
CA GLY A 164 2.05 -2.78 14.92
C GLY A 164 3.48 -3.24 15.24
N LYS A 165 4.36 -3.34 14.23
CA LYS A 165 5.77 -3.72 14.45
C LYS A 165 6.57 -2.64 15.17
N ILE A 166 6.22 -1.36 14.97
CA ILE A 166 6.91 -0.24 15.60
C ILE A 166 6.23 0.26 16.89
N GLU A 167 5.09 -0.32 17.28
CA GLU A 167 4.27 0.13 18.43
C GLU A 167 5.09 0.21 19.73
N LYS A 168 5.91 -0.81 20.02
CA LYS A 168 6.77 -0.84 21.22
C LYS A 168 7.83 0.26 21.25
N GLY A 169 8.24 0.76 20.08
CA GLY A 169 9.15 1.90 19.97
C GLY A 169 8.46 3.23 20.19
N LYS A 170 7.16 3.33 19.87
CA LYS A 170 6.38 4.57 19.96
C LYS A 170 6.21 5.10 21.39
N ASP A 171 6.30 4.26 22.41
CA ASP A 171 6.16 4.73 23.80
C ASP A 171 7.49 5.15 24.44
N LYS A 172 8.58 5.18 23.67
CA LYS A 172 9.93 5.56 24.12
C LYS A 172 10.24 7.04 23.81
N PRO A 173 11.26 7.65 24.47
CA PRO A 173 11.76 8.97 24.07
C PRO A 173 12.13 9.02 22.58
N VAL A 174 12.06 10.19 21.96
CA VAL A 174 12.24 10.40 20.50
C VAL A 174 13.46 9.66 19.94
N ILE A 175 14.64 9.84 20.54
CA ILE A 175 15.88 9.16 20.12
C ILE A 175 15.71 7.63 20.17
N SER A 176 15.20 7.10 21.27
CA SER A 176 14.98 5.66 21.44
C SER A 176 13.89 5.10 20.53
N CYS A 177 12.91 5.93 20.13
CA CYS A 177 11.90 5.59 19.14
C CYS A 177 12.55 5.44 17.75
N LEU A 178 13.37 6.41 17.35
CA LEU A 178 14.12 6.38 16.09
C LEU A 178 15.08 5.19 16.04
N ASP A 179 15.85 4.95 17.10
CA ASP A 179 16.75 3.79 17.20
C ASP A 179 15.99 2.47 17.05
N PHE A 180 14.83 2.35 17.69
CA PHE A 180 13.98 1.16 17.61
C PHE A 180 13.48 0.90 16.18
N ILE A 181 13.01 1.95 15.50
CA ILE A 181 12.55 1.85 14.11
C ILE A 181 13.73 1.49 13.20
N GLY A 182 14.88 2.15 13.35
CA GLY A 182 16.10 1.87 12.60
C GLY A 182 16.58 0.43 12.76
N GLU A 183 16.65 -0.07 13.99
CA GLU A 183 17.04 -1.46 14.28
C GLU A 183 16.08 -2.46 13.63
N TYR A 184 14.77 -2.20 13.69
CA TYR A 184 13.76 -3.03 13.03
C TYR A 184 13.98 -3.07 11.51
N LEU A 185 14.20 -1.92 10.87
CA LEU A 185 14.43 -1.81 9.42
C LEU A 185 15.73 -2.53 9.02
N MET A 186 16.82 -2.35 9.75
CA MET A 186 18.10 -3.05 9.50
C MET A 186 17.94 -4.57 9.56
N LYS A 187 17.31 -5.09 10.63
CA LYS A 187 17.04 -6.53 10.78
C LYS A 187 16.19 -7.05 9.61
N ARG A 188 15.19 -6.26 9.20
CA ARG A 188 14.33 -6.60 8.06
C ARG A 188 15.12 -6.69 6.76
N ILE A 189 15.92 -5.68 6.42
CA ILE A 189 16.76 -5.65 5.21
C ILE A 189 17.72 -6.85 5.21
N CYS A 190 18.40 -7.12 6.32
CA CYS A 190 19.29 -8.28 6.45
C CYS A 190 18.58 -9.62 6.16
N ASN A 191 17.36 -9.79 6.66
CA ASN A 191 16.59 -11.01 6.41
C ASN A 191 16.13 -11.12 4.94
N LEU A 192 15.75 -10.00 4.32
CA LEU A 192 15.41 -9.96 2.90
C LEU A 192 16.60 -10.31 2.01
N MET A 193 17.78 -9.72 2.29
CA MET A 193 19.01 -10.05 1.54
C MET A 193 19.35 -11.54 1.65
N LYS A 194 19.15 -12.17 2.81
CA LYS A 194 19.32 -13.62 2.98
C LYS A 194 18.30 -14.41 2.14
N ALA A 195 17.07 -13.94 2.04
CA ALA A 195 16.04 -14.56 1.20
C ALA A 195 16.37 -14.42 -0.30
N MET A 196 16.80 -13.23 -0.74
CA MET A 196 17.22 -12.98 -2.12
C MET A 196 18.37 -13.87 -2.56
N LYS A 197 19.36 -14.11 -1.69
CA LYS A 197 20.49 -15.03 -1.98
C LYS A 197 20.05 -16.49 -2.16
N LYS A 198 18.91 -16.87 -1.60
CA LYS A 198 18.34 -18.22 -1.73
C LYS A 198 17.36 -18.35 -2.91
N ALA A 199 16.93 -17.23 -3.48
CA ALA A 199 16.03 -17.23 -4.62
C ALA A 199 16.72 -17.87 -5.83
N LYS A 200 15.96 -18.63 -6.61
CA LYS A 200 16.44 -19.32 -7.80
C LYS A 200 15.80 -18.72 -9.05
N GLY A 201 16.58 -18.65 -10.12
CA GLY A 201 16.12 -18.13 -11.40
C GLY A 201 16.15 -16.60 -11.47
N PRO A 202 15.72 -16.03 -12.61
CA PRO A 202 15.84 -14.60 -12.90
C PRO A 202 14.72 -13.76 -12.25
N LEU A 203 13.62 -14.39 -11.85
CA LEU A 203 12.45 -13.71 -11.28
C LEU A 203 12.39 -13.84 -9.76
N ILE A 204 11.67 -12.91 -9.15
CA ILE A 204 11.35 -12.99 -7.72
C ILE A 204 10.44 -14.22 -7.41
N PRO A 205 10.53 -14.77 -6.19
CA PRO A 205 9.80 -15.99 -5.83
C PRO A 205 8.29 -15.93 -6.10
N THR A 206 7.61 -14.86 -5.71
CA THR A 206 6.16 -14.74 -5.88
C THR A 206 5.74 -14.77 -7.36
N THR A 207 6.52 -14.15 -8.25
CA THR A 207 6.21 -14.17 -9.68
C THR A 207 6.49 -15.53 -10.30
N THR A 208 7.55 -16.21 -9.86
CA THR A 208 7.83 -17.60 -10.26
C THR A 208 6.65 -18.51 -9.89
N ASP A 209 6.16 -18.43 -8.65
CA ASP A 209 5.01 -19.21 -8.19
C ASP A 209 3.74 -18.92 -9.01
N ILE A 210 3.49 -17.65 -9.35
CA ILE A 210 2.35 -17.25 -10.20
C ILE A 210 2.47 -17.84 -11.61
N LEU A 211 3.66 -17.80 -12.22
CA LEU A 211 3.88 -18.36 -13.56
C LEU A 211 3.72 -19.87 -13.56
N ASP A 212 4.28 -20.56 -12.58
CA ASP A 212 4.20 -22.01 -12.47
C ASP A 212 2.77 -22.50 -12.22
N ALA A 213 1.99 -21.75 -11.42
CA ALA A 213 0.57 -22.02 -11.25
C ALA A 213 -0.20 -21.87 -12.59
N ARG A 214 0.06 -20.81 -13.36
CA ARG A 214 -0.60 -20.57 -14.66
C ARG A 214 -0.26 -21.61 -15.71
N LYS A 215 0.96 -22.16 -15.69
CA LYS A 215 1.38 -23.25 -16.58
C LYS A 215 0.57 -24.53 -16.34
N LYS A 216 0.15 -24.79 -15.10
CA LYS A 216 -0.61 -26.00 -14.73
C LYS A 216 -2.10 -25.91 -15.09
N ASP A 217 -2.65 -24.71 -15.22
CA ASP A 217 -4.09 -24.43 -15.44
C ASP A 217 -4.54 -24.61 -16.92
N GLN A 218 -3.88 -25.47 -17.70
CA GLN A 218 -4.02 -25.56 -19.16
C GLN A 218 -5.35 -26.14 -19.70
N HIS A 219 -6.33 -26.51 -18.86
CA HIS A 219 -7.43 -27.39 -19.30
C HIS A 219 -8.85 -26.80 -19.27
N VAL A 220 -9.10 -25.58 -18.79
CA VAL A 220 -10.47 -25.00 -18.81
C VAL A 220 -10.43 -23.52 -19.17
N VAL A 221 -10.87 -23.16 -20.37
CA VAL A 221 -11.03 -21.77 -20.80
C VAL A 221 -12.50 -21.50 -21.10
N ASP A 222 -13.13 -20.67 -20.26
CA ASP A 222 -14.42 -20.06 -20.60
C ASP A 222 -14.18 -18.88 -21.56
N VAL A 223 -14.76 -19.01 -22.76
CA VAL A 223 -14.62 -18.08 -23.89
C VAL A 223 -15.15 -16.67 -23.54
N ARG A 224 -16.03 -16.55 -22.55
CA ARG A 224 -16.57 -15.26 -22.07
C ARG A 224 -15.56 -14.43 -21.25
N ILE A 225 -14.46 -15.04 -20.78
CA ILE A 225 -13.45 -14.41 -19.91
C ILE A 225 -12.31 -13.74 -20.73
N GLN A 226 -12.34 -13.81 -22.06
CA GLN A 226 -11.23 -13.34 -22.91
C GLN A 226 -10.87 -11.85 -22.69
N THR A 227 -11.85 -10.96 -22.67
CA THR A 227 -11.67 -9.52 -22.39
C THR A 227 -11.10 -9.26 -20.98
N TYR A 228 -11.49 -10.08 -20.00
CA TYR A 228 -10.98 -10.02 -18.63
C TYR A 228 -9.49 -10.40 -18.55
N THR A 229 -9.02 -11.37 -19.36
CA THR A 229 -7.63 -11.82 -19.30
C THR A 229 -6.61 -10.87 -19.92
N PHE A 230 -6.99 -10.13 -20.98
CA PHE A 230 -6.12 -9.14 -21.62
C PHE A 230 -5.84 -7.97 -20.68
N ARG A 231 -6.89 -7.37 -20.10
CA ARG A 231 -6.73 -6.27 -19.14
C ARG A 231 -5.96 -6.71 -17.89
N LYS A 232 -6.11 -7.96 -17.45
CA LYS A 232 -5.32 -8.50 -16.32
C LYS A 232 -3.82 -8.57 -16.64
N TRP A 233 -3.43 -8.91 -17.87
CA TRP A 233 -2.02 -8.87 -18.28
C TRP A 233 -1.52 -7.43 -18.38
N GLU A 234 -2.28 -6.51 -18.98
CA GLU A 234 -1.91 -5.08 -18.99
C GLU A 234 -1.67 -4.52 -17.59
N LEU A 235 -2.48 -4.94 -16.62
CA LEU A 235 -2.41 -4.42 -15.25
C LEU A 235 -1.34 -5.10 -14.38
N MET A 236 -1.18 -6.42 -14.48
CA MET A 236 -0.19 -7.15 -13.66
C MET A 236 1.17 -7.24 -14.34
N VAL A 237 1.25 -7.00 -15.65
CA VAL A 237 2.47 -7.10 -16.47
C VAL A 237 3.23 -8.43 -16.30
N ILE A 238 2.47 -9.49 -16.01
CA ILE A 238 2.89 -10.91 -15.97
C ILE A 238 2.00 -11.67 -16.97
N PRO A 239 2.56 -12.42 -17.93
CA PRO A 239 1.82 -13.15 -18.96
C PRO A 239 0.66 -13.98 -18.40
N CYS A 240 -0.54 -13.81 -18.96
CA CYS A 240 -1.69 -14.62 -18.60
C CYS A 240 -1.56 -16.04 -19.17
N ARG A 241 -2.39 -16.99 -18.73
CA ARG A 241 -2.34 -18.38 -19.21
C ARG A 241 -2.43 -18.50 -20.73
N HIS A 242 -3.21 -17.64 -21.40
CA HIS A 242 -3.35 -17.64 -22.86
C HIS A 242 -2.05 -17.20 -23.53
N ALA A 243 -1.46 -16.10 -23.06
CA ALA A 243 -0.16 -15.62 -23.54
C ALA A 243 0.93 -16.68 -23.33
N ILE A 244 0.95 -17.35 -22.17
CA ILE A 244 1.88 -18.45 -21.90
C ILE A 244 1.69 -19.60 -22.89
N ALA A 245 0.44 -20.01 -23.15
CA ALA A 245 0.16 -21.07 -24.11
C ALA A 245 0.62 -20.72 -25.53
N THR A 246 0.35 -19.49 -25.99
CA THR A 246 0.82 -19.00 -27.30
C THR A 246 2.35 -18.92 -27.37
N LEU A 247 3.01 -18.39 -26.33
CA LEU A 247 4.46 -18.32 -26.27
C LEU A 247 5.11 -19.70 -26.28
N ASN A 248 4.53 -20.67 -25.57
CA ASN A 248 5.00 -22.05 -25.59
C ASN A 248 4.86 -22.70 -26.98
N GLU A 249 3.84 -22.34 -27.75
CA GLU A 249 3.70 -22.83 -29.13
C GLU A 249 4.75 -22.20 -30.05
N ILE A 250 4.95 -20.90 -29.93
CA ILE A 250 5.98 -20.16 -30.68
C ILE A 250 7.38 -20.69 -30.34
N SER A 251 7.66 -21.02 -29.07
CA SER A 251 8.97 -21.52 -28.64
C SER A 251 9.28 -22.95 -29.10
N LYS A 252 8.35 -23.65 -29.75
CA LYS A 252 8.63 -24.94 -30.40
C LYS A 252 9.31 -24.74 -31.76
N ASP A 253 9.25 -23.53 -32.31
CA ASP A 253 9.98 -23.17 -33.52
C ASP A 253 11.48 -23.05 -33.19
N PRO A 254 12.35 -23.89 -33.78
CA PRO A 254 13.78 -23.88 -33.49
C PRO A 254 14.49 -22.61 -33.96
N GLU A 255 13.87 -21.77 -34.82
CA GLU A 255 14.41 -20.47 -35.22
C GLU A 255 14.13 -19.36 -34.18
N VAL A 256 13.33 -19.66 -33.15
CA VAL A 256 12.80 -18.68 -32.21
C VAL A 256 13.31 -18.93 -30.79
N GLU A 257 14.38 -18.22 -30.40
CA GLU A 257 14.89 -18.21 -29.02
C GLU A 257 14.06 -17.24 -28.15
N LEU A 258 12.91 -17.70 -27.67
CA LEU A 258 11.98 -16.88 -26.88
C LEU A 258 11.84 -17.41 -25.46
N GLY A 259 12.37 -16.67 -24.48
CA GLY A 259 12.25 -16.99 -23.07
C GLY A 259 10.94 -16.46 -22.48
N ILE A 260 10.11 -17.31 -21.86
CA ILE A 260 8.87 -16.89 -21.18
C ILE A 260 9.09 -15.74 -20.17
N TYR A 261 10.28 -15.66 -19.58
CA TYR A 261 10.65 -14.63 -18.61
C TYR A 261 10.87 -13.24 -19.24
N GLU A 262 11.15 -13.16 -20.53
CA GLU A 262 11.38 -11.90 -21.26
C GLU A 262 10.08 -11.08 -21.41
N TRP A 263 8.94 -11.77 -21.37
CA TRP A 263 7.60 -11.16 -21.39
C TRP A 263 7.10 -10.74 -20.02
N VAL A 264 7.92 -10.93 -18.98
CA VAL A 264 7.64 -10.49 -17.62
C VAL A 264 8.33 -9.15 -17.39
N HIS A 265 7.57 -8.16 -16.95
CA HIS A 265 8.10 -6.83 -16.69
C HIS A 265 9.30 -6.84 -15.74
N LYS A 266 10.30 -5.98 -16.02
CA LYS A 266 11.56 -5.91 -15.26
C LYS A 266 11.38 -5.65 -13.77
N VAL A 267 10.25 -5.07 -13.35
CA VAL A 267 9.90 -4.90 -11.92
C VAL A 267 9.91 -6.21 -11.12
N TYR A 268 9.59 -7.34 -11.77
CA TYR A 268 9.53 -8.66 -11.14
C TYR A 268 10.84 -9.45 -11.19
N TRP A 269 11.90 -8.84 -11.70
CA TRP A 269 13.19 -9.49 -11.80
C TRP A 269 13.92 -9.43 -10.46
N LEU A 270 14.65 -10.50 -10.13
CA LEU A 270 15.43 -10.61 -8.90
C LEU A 270 16.45 -9.47 -8.80
N GLU A 271 17.06 -9.08 -9.93
CA GLU A 271 17.98 -7.94 -10.00
C GLU A 271 17.32 -6.62 -9.57
N THR A 272 16.10 -6.34 -10.05
CA THR A 272 15.36 -5.13 -9.65
C THR A 272 15.02 -5.16 -8.17
N TRP A 273 14.61 -6.31 -7.64
CA TRP A 273 14.35 -6.47 -6.21
C TRP A 273 15.61 -6.24 -5.38
N GLN A 274 16.78 -6.71 -5.84
CA GLN A 274 18.06 -6.43 -5.17
C GLN A 274 18.44 -4.94 -5.20
N LYS A 275 18.18 -4.24 -6.32
CA LYS A 275 18.44 -2.79 -6.43
C LYS A 275 17.62 -1.98 -5.42
N VAL A 276 16.34 -2.34 -5.21
CA VAL A 276 15.47 -1.68 -4.21
C VAL A 276 16.08 -1.72 -2.80
N TYR A 277 16.77 -2.80 -2.45
CA TYR A 277 17.38 -2.98 -1.13
C TYR A 277 18.91 -2.84 -1.12
N SER A 278 19.48 -2.21 -2.15
CA SER A 278 20.93 -1.99 -2.27
C SER A 278 21.42 -0.94 -1.26
N PHE A 279 20.61 0.09 -1.01
CA PHE A 279 20.86 1.10 0.00
C PHE A 279 20.43 0.60 1.38
N LYS A 280 21.31 0.75 2.36
CA LYS A 280 21.11 0.24 3.72
C LYS A 280 20.84 1.38 4.69
N VAL A 281 20.07 1.08 5.73
CA VAL A 281 20.00 1.94 6.90
C VAL A 281 21.27 1.70 7.72
N GLU A 282 22.14 2.71 7.78
CA GLU A 282 23.39 2.63 8.54
C GLU A 282 23.13 2.77 10.05
N PRO A 283 23.88 2.04 10.90
CA PRO A 283 23.75 2.17 12.34
C PRO A 283 24.13 3.58 12.80
N ILE A 284 23.30 4.17 13.65
CA ILE A 284 23.61 5.43 14.30
C ILE A 284 24.67 5.14 15.37
N LYS A 285 25.80 5.83 15.29
CA LYS A 285 26.87 5.76 16.31
C LYS A 285 26.32 6.17 17.68
N GLY A 286 26.95 5.77 18.77
CA GLY A 286 26.53 6.22 20.11
C GLY A 286 26.59 7.76 20.26
N ARG A 287 25.76 8.32 21.17
CA ARG A 287 25.69 9.77 21.48
C ARG A 287 27.04 10.49 21.57
N PRO A 288 28.11 9.91 22.16
CA PRO A 288 29.41 10.57 22.24
C PRO A 288 30.07 10.87 20.88
N MET A 289 29.66 10.16 19.83
CA MET A 289 30.21 10.29 18.48
C MET A 289 29.36 11.15 17.54
N TRP A 290 28.26 11.73 18.04
CA TRP A 290 27.38 12.54 17.21
C TRP A 290 28.03 13.89 16.89
N PRO A 291 27.94 14.37 15.64
CA PRO A 291 28.39 15.72 15.32
C PRO A 291 27.60 16.72 16.17
N LYS A 292 28.30 17.75 16.66
CA LYS A 292 27.62 18.85 17.35
C LYS A 292 26.70 19.55 16.35
N SER A 293 25.44 19.75 16.74
CA SER A 293 24.47 20.45 15.90
C SER A 293 24.86 21.93 15.78
N ASN A 294 24.89 22.44 14.55
CA ASN A 294 25.04 23.87 14.26
C ASN A 294 23.70 24.62 14.33
N CYS A 295 22.63 23.98 14.81
CA CYS A 295 21.33 24.62 14.94
C CYS A 295 21.46 25.83 15.89
N PRO A 296 21.22 27.07 15.41
CA PRO A 296 21.36 28.28 16.22
C PRO A 296 20.28 28.35 17.31
N THR A 297 19.20 27.58 17.15
CA THR A 297 18.09 27.51 18.08
C THR A 297 18.38 26.54 19.21
N LYS A 298 18.32 27.03 20.45
CA LYS A 298 18.33 26.15 21.64
C LYS A 298 17.06 25.30 21.63
N LEU A 299 17.21 23.99 21.40
CA LEU A 299 16.09 23.04 21.51
C LEU A 299 15.64 22.97 22.97
N ILE A 300 14.44 23.47 23.23
CA ILE A 300 13.79 23.42 24.54
C ILE A 300 12.88 22.18 24.54
N PRO A 301 12.83 21.37 25.61
CA PRO A 301 11.88 20.26 25.68
C PRO A 301 10.45 20.75 25.41
N PRO A 302 9.65 20.00 24.62
CA PRO A 302 8.30 20.42 24.29
C PRO A 302 7.45 20.58 25.57
N PRO A 303 6.54 21.57 25.61
CA PRO A 303 5.65 21.74 26.74
C PRO A 303 4.76 20.50 26.91
N HIS A 304 4.73 19.95 28.13
CA HIS A 304 3.93 18.78 28.45
C HIS A 304 2.43 19.12 28.32
N ARG A 305 1.74 18.53 27.34
CA ARG A 305 0.28 18.64 27.17
C ARG A 305 -0.40 17.31 27.52
N THR A 306 -1.29 17.33 28.51
CA THR A 306 -2.18 16.21 28.82
C THR A 306 -3.22 16.04 27.71
N GLN A 307 -3.37 14.82 27.16
CA GLN A 307 -4.40 14.56 26.16
C GLN A 307 -5.81 14.60 26.77
N VAL A 308 -6.75 15.21 26.07
CA VAL A 308 -8.18 14.94 26.27
C VAL A 308 -8.41 13.49 25.84
N GLY A 309 -8.60 12.61 26.81
CA GLY A 309 -8.75 11.18 26.55
C GLY A 309 -9.86 10.88 25.54
N ARG A 310 -9.57 10.01 24.56
CA ARG A 310 -10.59 9.40 23.71
C ARG A 310 -11.62 8.72 24.63
N ARG A 311 -12.92 9.09 24.54
CA ARG A 311 -14.00 8.40 25.28
C ARG A 311 -13.84 6.89 25.09
N LYS A 312 -13.64 6.15 26.18
CA LYS A 312 -13.69 4.68 26.18
C LYS A 312 -15.06 4.28 25.61
N LYS A 313 -15.09 3.38 24.61
CA LYS A 313 -16.32 2.65 24.29
C LYS A 313 -16.73 1.91 25.57
N LYS A 314 -17.98 2.10 26.01
CA LYS A 314 -18.55 1.25 27.05
C LYS A 314 -18.53 -0.17 26.52
N GLU A 315 -17.81 -1.05 27.19
CA GLU A 315 -18.03 -2.49 27.04
C GLU A 315 -19.39 -2.78 27.68
N ASP A 316 -20.39 -3.12 26.86
CA ASP A 316 -21.63 -3.69 27.36
C ASP A 316 -21.32 -5.07 27.94
N LYS A 317 -21.07 -5.12 29.25
CA LYS A 317 -21.13 -6.36 30.01
C LYS A 317 -22.59 -6.80 30.07
N MET A 318 -23.02 -7.60 29.09
CA MET A 318 -24.18 -8.46 29.29
C MET A 318 -23.85 -9.45 30.40
N ARG A 319 -24.38 -9.15 31.58
CA ARG A 319 -24.37 -10.02 32.75
C ARG A 319 -25.47 -11.06 32.51
N VAL A 320 -25.11 -12.26 32.06
CA VAL A 320 -26.02 -13.40 32.14
C VAL A 320 -26.19 -13.73 33.63
N LYS A 321 -27.37 -13.41 34.15
CA LYS A 321 -27.94 -14.01 35.37
C LYS A 321 -29.19 -14.74 34.93
N GLY A 322 -29.25 -16.03 35.26
CA GLY A 322 -30.30 -16.98 34.92
C GLY A 322 -29.69 -18.36 35.03
#